data_AF-A0A7X5BDE1-F1
#
_entry.id   AF-A0A7X5BDE1-F1
#
_cell.length_a   1.000
_cell.length_b   1.000
_cell.length_c   1.000
_cell.angle_alpha   90.00
_cell.angle_beta   90.00
_cell.angle_gamma   90.00
#
_symmetry.space_group_name_H-M   'P 1'
#
loop_
_entity.id
_entity.type
_entity.pdbx_description
1 polymer ?
#
loop_
_entity_poly.entity_id
_entity_poly.type
_entity_poly.pdbx_seq_one_letter_code
_entity_poly.pdbx_strand_id
1 'polypeptide(L)'
;MQAYTTTLIQRLDNLNRQRTERALALMDLQGQRVFQLIPALLHYNHPLIPGYLDQQVPHGIDNFEMNAVQQQLVEDTELALGQPLHAPKQPMILGLYTMGSTSSIGQSSSSDLDIWVCVSASMDCDDRESLSNKCLLITDWAKNQGVEANFFIMDEQRFRHNRSDKMTGENCGSSQHLLLLDEFYRSAVRLAGKRLLWQIVPPEMEECYEEYVEQLCANQYIDCSEWIDFGRLNRIPAEEYFGANLWQLYKSIDSPYKSVLKATLLEAYSWEYPHTQLLSIDTKRRFFAHEPDLYGMDAYYLMLKKVTRYLLQIGDHTRLDLVRRCFYLKTHEKLSREAQVDSVAWRREALQHMVQEWQWDTATLQELDNRRHWKVEQVKIVHHALLDALMLSYRNLIQFARRHDITSAISPQDISILARKLYAAFEVLPGKVTLLNPQISPDLHETDLTFIEVPTGRINPFGWYLYKQPPIAQRMMGQRYLEQNEYLSKLVAWAFFNGLITESTNLHSVVRCAQLDLDKFYQMVSDLR
;
A
#
# COMPACT_ATOMS: atom_id res chain seq x y z
N MET A 1 -17.58 30.95 -18.91
CA MET A 1 -17.29 29.51 -18.74
C MET A 1 -15.88 29.18 -19.21
N GLN A 2 -15.50 29.51 -20.45
CA GLN A 2 -14.13 29.27 -20.98
C GLN A 2 -12.98 29.73 -20.05
N ALA A 3 -12.99 30.99 -19.59
CA ALA A 3 -11.96 31.50 -18.67
C ALA A 3 -11.90 30.74 -17.33
N TYR A 4 -13.05 30.27 -16.84
CA TYR A 4 -13.13 29.46 -15.63
C TYR A 4 -12.52 28.07 -15.88
N THR A 5 -12.85 27.43 -16.99
CA THR A 5 -12.27 26.15 -17.42
C THR A 5 -10.74 26.25 -17.57
N THR A 6 -10.23 27.28 -18.24
CA THR A 6 -8.77 27.51 -18.35
C THR A 6 -8.11 27.66 -16.97
N THR A 7 -8.75 28.38 -16.06
CA THR A 7 -8.26 28.53 -14.68
C THR A 7 -8.20 27.19 -13.94
N LEU A 8 -9.22 26.34 -14.12
CA LEU A 8 -9.24 24.99 -13.54
C LEU A 8 -8.15 24.09 -14.10
N ILE A 9 -7.90 24.14 -15.42
CA ILE A 9 -6.82 23.38 -16.07
C ILE A 9 -5.46 23.81 -15.52
N GLN A 10 -5.20 25.11 -15.42
CA GLN A 10 -3.96 25.63 -14.83
C GLN A 10 -3.80 25.20 -13.37
N ARG A 11 -4.89 25.24 -12.59
CA ARG A 11 -4.89 24.75 -11.19
C ARG A 11 -4.57 23.26 -11.12
N LEU A 12 -5.13 22.47 -12.03
CA LEU A 12 -4.86 21.03 -12.11
C LEU A 12 -3.40 20.75 -12.44
N ASP A 13 -2.83 21.45 -13.42
CA ASP A 13 -1.42 21.29 -13.79
C ASP A 13 -0.47 21.70 -12.64
N ASN A 14 -0.81 22.77 -11.91
CA ASN A 14 -0.06 23.18 -10.70
C ASN A 14 -0.13 22.11 -9.60
N LEU A 15 -1.32 21.55 -9.35
CA LEU A 15 -1.48 20.45 -8.40
C LEU A 15 -0.65 19.22 -8.82
N ASN A 16 -0.64 18.87 -10.10
CA ASN A 16 0.16 17.75 -10.58
C ASN A 16 1.66 18.00 -10.43
N ARG A 17 2.14 19.21 -10.76
CA ARG A 17 3.54 19.60 -10.57
C ARG A 17 3.95 19.46 -9.11
N GLN A 18 3.13 19.98 -8.20
CA GLN A 18 3.41 19.88 -6.79
C GLN A 18 3.40 18.42 -6.29
N ARG A 19 2.47 17.60 -6.78
CA ARG A 19 2.45 16.17 -6.46
C ARG A 19 3.73 15.46 -6.91
N THR A 20 4.21 15.78 -8.12
CA THR A 20 5.51 15.29 -8.62
C THR A 20 6.67 15.75 -7.74
N GLU A 21 6.73 17.02 -7.35
CA GLU A 21 7.78 17.55 -6.46
C GLU A 21 7.76 16.85 -5.09
N ARG A 22 6.58 16.65 -4.50
CA ARG A 22 6.42 15.91 -3.24
C ARG A 22 6.85 14.46 -3.36
N ALA A 23 6.49 13.79 -4.47
CA ALA A 23 6.88 12.41 -4.71
C ALA A 23 8.40 12.26 -4.79
N LEU A 24 9.07 13.12 -5.57
CA LEU A 24 10.52 13.11 -5.73
C LEU A 24 11.24 13.42 -4.41
N ALA A 25 10.74 14.38 -3.63
CA ALA A 25 11.34 14.74 -2.34
C ALA A 25 11.32 13.60 -1.31
N LEU A 26 10.42 12.62 -1.47
CA LEU A 26 10.27 11.48 -0.57
C LEU A 26 10.94 10.20 -1.09
N MET A 27 11.52 10.24 -2.29
CA MET A 27 12.28 9.15 -2.91
C MET A 27 13.77 9.30 -2.66
N ASP A 28 14.47 8.16 -2.57
CA ASP A 28 15.92 8.15 -2.67
C ASP A 28 16.37 8.40 -4.14
N LEU A 29 17.67 8.52 -4.36
CA LEU A 29 18.21 8.88 -5.68
C LEU A 29 17.84 7.86 -6.76
N GLN A 30 17.79 6.56 -6.43
CA GLN A 30 17.41 5.53 -7.40
C GLN A 30 15.91 5.58 -7.69
N GLY A 31 15.07 5.76 -6.67
CA GLY A 31 13.64 5.99 -6.81
C GLY A 31 13.32 7.19 -7.70
N GLN A 32 13.99 8.33 -7.48
CA GLN A 32 13.84 9.53 -8.32
C GLN A 32 14.19 9.25 -9.78
N ARG A 33 15.31 8.56 -10.02
CA ARG A 33 15.76 8.20 -11.38
C ARG A 33 14.75 7.28 -12.07
N VAL A 34 14.32 6.21 -11.41
CA VAL A 34 13.33 5.27 -11.97
C VAL A 34 12.02 6.00 -12.27
N PHE A 35 11.49 6.75 -11.31
CA PHE A 35 10.25 7.52 -11.46
C PHE A 35 10.30 8.47 -12.66
N GLN A 36 11.41 9.19 -12.84
CA GLN A 36 11.55 10.14 -13.93
C GLN A 36 11.79 9.48 -15.29
N LEU A 37 12.45 8.32 -15.36
CA LEU A 37 12.79 7.69 -16.63
C LEU A 37 11.66 6.84 -17.23
N ILE A 38 10.76 6.30 -16.42
CA ILE A 38 9.66 5.43 -16.89
C ILE A 38 8.91 5.99 -18.11
N PRO A 39 8.50 7.28 -18.14
CA PRO A 39 7.86 7.84 -19.33
C PRO A 39 8.70 7.73 -20.60
N ALA A 40 10.00 8.01 -20.54
CA ALA A 40 10.87 7.90 -21.71
C ALA A 40 11.04 6.44 -22.17
N LEU A 41 11.12 5.48 -21.23
CA LEU A 41 11.23 4.05 -21.54
C LEU A 41 9.99 3.51 -22.28
N LEU A 42 8.80 4.04 -21.98
CA LEU A 42 7.56 3.70 -22.67
C LEU A 42 7.34 4.54 -23.94
N HIS A 43 7.93 5.74 -24.02
CA HIS A 43 7.85 6.59 -25.20
C HIS A 43 8.71 6.07 -26.36
N TYR A 44 9.94 5.63 -26.09
CA TYR A 44 10.87 5.15 -27.11
C TYR A 44 10.91 3.62 -27.16
N ASN A 45 11.21 3.06 -28.35
CA ASN A 45 11.38 1.62 -28.53
C ASN A 45 12.64 1.31 -29.35
N HIS A 46 13.73 0.98 -28.67
CA HIS A 46 15.02 0.69 -29.28
C HIS A 46 15.82 -0.31 -28.43
N PRO A 47 16.64 -1.21 -29.01
CA PRO A 47 17.44 -2.19 -28.25
C PRO A 47 18.37 -1.64 -27.15
N LEU A 48 18.68 -0.35 -27.15
CA LEU A 48 19.48 0.31 -26.11
C LEU A 48 18.62 0.89 -24.96
N ILE A 49 17.30 0.92 -25.13
CA ILE A 49 16.35 1.43 -24.16
C ILE A 49 15.82 0.25 -23.34
N PRO A 50 15.90 0.29 -22.00
CA PRO A 50 15.29 -0.72 -21.15
C PRO A 50 13.80 -0.93 -21.48
N GLY A 51 13.37 -2.20 -21.48
CA GLY A 51 12.02 -2.56 -21.86
C GLY A 51 11.84 -2.94 -23.34
N TYR A 52 12.89 -2.87 -24.17
CA TYR A 52 12.79 -3.31 -25.55
C TYR A 52 12.54 -4.82 -25.66
N LEU A 53 11.48 -5.18 -26.38
CA LEU A 53 11.12 -6.57 -26.70
C LEU A 53 11.40 -6.87 -28.17
N ASP A 54 10.76 -6.11 -29.07
CA ASP A 54 10.94 -6.16 -30.52
C ASP A 54 10.59 -4.80 -31.15
N GLN A 55 10.68 -4.69 -32.48
CA GLN A 55 10.42 -3.45 -33.21
C GLN A 55 8.92 -3.08 -33.32
N GLN A 56 8.02 -4.06 -33.20
CA GLN A 56 6.58 -3.91 -33.42
C GLN A 56 5.80 -3.59 -32.13
N VAL A 57 6.45 -3.60 -30.97
CA VAL A 57 5.79 -3.26 -29.70
C VAL A 57 5.17 -1.85 -29.71
N PRO A 58 3.92 -1.69 -29.25
CA PRO A 58 3.30 -0.38 -29.07
C PRO A 58 4.12 0.51 -28.13
N HIS A 59 4.34 1.75 -28.54
CA HIS A 59 5.09 2.74 -27.77
C HIS A 59 4.65 4.16 -28.16
N GLY A 60 5.20 5.14 -27.45
CA GLY A 60 4.85 6.53 -27.67
C GLY A 60 3.69 6.97 -26.78
N ILE A 61 3.94 8.03 -26.04
CA ILE A 61 2.97 8.65 -25.15
C ILE A 61 2.46 9.91 -25.83
N ASP A 62 1.14 10.07 -25.86
CA ASP A 62 0.46 11.25 -26.36
C ASP A 62 1.00 12.51 -25.65
N ASN A 63 1.20 13.63 -26.35
CA ASN A 63 1.70 14.87 -25.75
C ASN A 63 2.91 14.71 -24.81
N PHE A 64 3.86 13.83 -25.17
CA PHE A 64 5.05 13.60 -24.35
C PHE A 64 5.99 14.81 -24.38
N GLU A 65 6.29 15.35 -23.20
CA GLU A 65 7.27 16.41 -22.99
C GLU A 65 8.39 15.88 -22.10
N MET A 66 9.64 16.02 -22.56
CA MET A 66 10.80 15.55 -21.83
C MET A 66 11.23 16.54 -20.74
N ASN A 67 11.57 16.00 -19.57
CA ASN A 67 12.35 16.73 -18.57
C ASN A 67 13.86 16.55 -18.82
N ALA A 68 14.69 17.28 -18.05
CA ALA A 68 16.14 17.26 -18.21
C ALA A 68 16.78 15.87 -18.08
N VAL A 69 16.26 15.02 -17.18
CA VAL A 69 16.81 13.66 -16.95
C VAL A 69 16.46 12.72 -18.11
N GLN A 70 15.25 12.86 -18.66
CA GLN A 70 14.82 12.12 -19.85
C GLN A 70 15.58 12.59 -21.10
N GLN A 71 15.78 13.90 -21.24
CA GLN A 71 16.58 14.47 -22.34
C GLN A 71 18.01 13.93 -22.31
N GLN A 72 18.64 13.89 -21.14
CA GLN A 72 19.99 13.32 -20.99
C GLN A 72 20.03 11.84 -21.41
N LEU A 73 19.04 11.02 -21.01
CA LEU A 73 18.95 9.62 -21.45
C LEU A 73 18.92 9.52 -22.99
N VAL A 74 18.12 10.36 -23.64
CA VAL A 74 17.98 10.37 -25.11
C VAL A 74 19.30 10.78 -25.75
N GLU A 75 19.91 11.89 -25.31
CA GLU A 75 21.19 12.38 -25.85
C GLU A 75 22.32 11.34 -25.71
N ASP A 76 22.44 10.70 -24.54
CA ASP A 76 23.42 9.63 -24.31
C ASP A 76 23.18 8.42 -25.24
N THR A 77 21.90 8.09 -25.49
CA THR A 77 21.51 7.00 -26.38
C THR A 77 21.82 7.34 -27.84
N GLU A 78 21.48 8.55 -28.29
CA GLU A 78 21.77 9.04 -29.65
C GLU A 78 23.27 9.08 -29.93
N LEU A 79 24.07 9.51 -28.95
CA LEU A 79 25.52 9.49 -29.04
C LEU A 79 26.05 8.06 -29.21
N ALA A 80 25.53 7.10 -28.44
CA ALA A 80 25.91 5.70 -28.55
C ALA A 80 25.49 5.08 -29.89
N LEU A 81 24.37 5.53 -30.47
CA LEU A 81 23.86 5.07 -31.77
C LEU A 81 24.55 5.74 -32.96
N GLY A 82 25.09 6.95 -32.79
CA GLY A 82 25.55 7.80 -33.88
C GLY A 82 24.42 8.33 -34.77
N GLN A 83 23.16 8.26 -34.31
CA GLN A 83 21.98 8.74 -35.03
C GLN A 83 20.85 9.14 -34.06
N PRO A 84 19.89 9.98 -34.49
CA PRO A 84 18.77 10.39 -33.67
C PRO A 84 17.86 9.22 -33.26
N LEU A 85 17.31 9.29 -32.05
CA LEU A 85 16.35 8.33 -31.53
C LEU A 85 14.96 8.78 -31.96
N HIS A 86 14.37 8.04 -32.90
CA HIS A 86 13.09 8.43 -33.46
C HIS A 86 11.93 8.15 -32.50
N ALA A 87 11.19 9.20 -32.16
CA ALA A 87 9.87 9.10 -31.53
C ALA A 87 8.84 8.56 -32.54
N PRO A 88 7.80 7.83 -32.08
CA PRO A 88 6.75 7.34 -32.96
C PRO A 88 5.91 8.49 -33.51
N LYS A 89 5.51 8.39 -34.79
CA LYS A 89 4.62 9.37 -35.42
C LYS A 89 3.19 9.32 -34.86
N GLN A 90 2.77 8.14 -34.38
CA GLN A 90 1.46 7.90 -33.80
C GLN A 90 1.68 7.30 -32.40
N PRO A 91 1.41 8.05 -31.32
CA PRO A 91 1.52 7.52 -29.97
C PRO A 91 0.41 6.51 -29.70
N MET A 92 0.77 5.36 -29.10
CA MET A 92 -0.17 4.29 -28.76
C MET A 92 -0.60 4.31 -27.28
N ILE A 93 0.07 5.12 -26.44
CA ILE A 93 -0.23 5.28 -25.02
C ILE A 93 -0.85 6.66 -24.80
N LEU A 94 -2.02 6.71 -24.19
CA LEU A 94 -2.76 7.95 -23.93
C LEU A 94 -2.19 8.71 -22.73
N GLY A 95 -1.72 8.01 -21.71
CA GLY A 95 -1.16 8.63 -20.52
C GLY A 95 -0.64 7.63 -19.50
N LEU A 96 0.25 8.11 -18.64
CA LEU A 96 0.86 7.37 -17.56
C LEU A 96 0.55 8.03 -16.22
N TYR A 97 0.08 7.24 -15.27
CA TYR A 97 -0.30 7.71 -13.95
C TYR A 97 0.22 6.77 -12.89
N THR A 98 0.88 7.31 -11.87
CA THR A 98 1.08 6.55 -10.63
C THR A 98 -0.01 6.87 -9.63
N MET A 99 -0.30 5.95 -8.72
CA MET A 99 -1.35 6.12 -7.71
C MET A 99 -0.95 5.51 -6.35
N GLY A 100 -1.86 5.54 -5.39
CA GLY A 100 -1.68 4.90 -4.10
C GLY A 100 -0.93 5.79 -3.11
N SER A 101 0.27 5.38 -2.69
CA SER A 101 1.03 6.15 -1.69
C SER A 101 1.89 7.26 -2.29
N THR A 102 2.14 7.23 -3.60
CA THR A 102 2.96 8.23 -4.29
C THR A 102 2.43 9.65 -4.08
N SER A 103 3.35 10.60 -3.87
CA SER A 103 3.09 12.01 -3.50
C SER A 103 2.41 12.23 -2.14
N SER A 104 2.07 11.17 -1.40
CA SER A 104 1.36 11.33 -0.13
C SER A 104 2.29 11.37 1.08
N ILE A 105 1.78 11.86 2.20
CA ILE A 105 2.42 11.80 3.52
C ILE A 105 2.79 10.37 3.94
N GLY A 106 2.08 9.37 3.40
CA GLY A 106 2.34 7.95 3.61
C GLY A 106 3.40 7.34 2.68
N GLN A 107 3.99 8.12 1.76
CA GLN A 107 5.09 7.64 0.91
C GLN A 107 6.37 7.46 1.74
N SER A 108 7.07 6.37 1.44
CA SER A 108 8.40 6.05 1.97
C SER A 108 9.37 5.74 0.84
N SER A 109 10.67 5.73 1.12
CA SER A 109 11.69 5.32 0.14
C SER A 109 11.52 3.88 -0.34
N SER A 110 10.89 3.02 0.47
CA SER A 110 10.55 1.63 0.11
C SER A 110 9.13 1.47 -0.44
N SER A 111 8.44 2.56 -0.81
CA SER A 111 7.13 2.45 -1.45
C SER A 111 7.25 1.89 -2.87
N ASP A 112 6.32 1.01 -3.23
CA ASP A 112 6.09 0.54 -4.58
C ASP A 112 5.52 1.65 -5.48
N LEU A 113 5.79 1.54 -6.78
CA LEU A 113 5.20 2.38 -7.82
C LEU A 113 4.16 1.58 -8.60
N ASP A 114 2.89 1.77 -8.26
CA ASP A 114 1.78 1.27 -9.07
C ASP A 114 1.48 2.27 -10.18
N ILE A 115 1.60 1.84 -11.45
CA ILE A 115 1.51 2.70 -12.63
C ILE A 115 0.44 2.19 -13.60
N TRP A 116 -0.53 3.05 -13.91
CA TRP A 116 -1.51 2.82 -14.96
C TRP A 116 -0.96 3.31 -16.30
N VAL A 117 -0.95 2.40 -17.27
CA VAL A 117 -0.63 2.66 -18.67
C VAL A 117 -1.96 2.74 -19.42
N CYS A 118 -2.43 3.96 -19.67
CA CYS A 118 -3.75 4.19 -20.26
C CYS A 118 -3.66 4.06 -21.78
N VAL A 119 -4.54 3.26 -22.38
CA VAL A 119 -4.56 2.97 -23.82
C VAL A 119 -5.97 3.14 -24.40
N SER A 120 -6.04 3.37 -25.71
CA SER A 120 -7.32 3.45 -26.44
C SER A 120 -8.08 2.13 -26.35
N ALA A 121 -9.41 2.21 -26.27
CA ALA A 121 -10.27 1.03 -26.35
C ALA A 121 -10.12 0.27 -27.68
N SER A 122 -9.66 0.95 -28.73
CA SER A 122 -9.44 0.39 -30.06
C SER A 122 -8.13 -0.40 -30.19
N MET A 123 -7.23 -0.37 -29.20
CA MET A 123 -6.00 -1.17 -29.22
C MET A 123 -6.36 -2.65 -29.15
N ASP A 124 -5.82 -3.45 -30.06
CA ASP A 124 -6.11 -4.88 -30.13
C ASP A 124 -5.43 -5.68 -29.00
N CYS A 125 -5.77 -6.96 -28.88
CA CYS A 125 -5.28 -7.82 -27.81
C CYS A 125 -3.78 -8.11 -27.92
N ASP A 126 -3.25 -8.27 -29.14
CA ASP A 126 -1.86 -8.65 -29.38
C ASP A 126 -0.94 -7.47 -29.02
N ASP A 127 -1.34 -6.25 -29.40
CA ASP A 127 -0.68 -5.00 -29.02
C ASP A 127 -0.68 -4.82 -27.49
N ARG A 128 -1.81 -5.09 -26.83
CA ARG A 128 -1.91 -5.00 -25.36
C ARG A 128 -1.00 -6.01 -24.67
N GLU A 129 -0.92 -7.24 -25.18
CA GLU A 129 -0.04 -8.27 -24.65
C GLU A 129 1.44 -7.90 -24.84
N SER A 130 1.81 -7.42 -26.02
CA SER A 130 3.17 -6.97 -26.32
C SER A 130 3.59 -5.78 -25.46
N LEU A 131 2.69 -4.79 -25.28
CA LEU A 131 2.92 -3.67 -24.36
C LEU A 131 3.04 -4.14 -22.90
N SER A 132 2.22 -5.12 -22.48
CA SER A 132 2.32 -5.72 -21.16
C SER A 132 3.69 -6.39 -20.95
N ASN A 133 4.20 -7.11 -21.96
CA ASN A 133 5.52 -7.74 -21.91
C ASN A 133 6.64 -6.70 -21.83
N LYS A 134 6.56 -5.60 -22.58
CA LYS A 134 7.46 -4.45 -22.41
C LYS A 134 7.42 -3.88 -21.00
N CYS A 135 6.24 -3.75 -20.41
CA CYS A 135 6.10 -3.29 -19.03
C CYS A 135 6.78 -4.23 -18.02
N LEU A 136 6.69 -5.56 -18.21
CA LEU A 136 7.40 -6.53 -17.37
C LEU A 136 8.92 -6.38 -17.45
N LEU A 137 9.47 -6.15 -18.65
CA LEU A 137 10.89 -5.87 -18.82
C LEU A 137 11.32 -4.56 -18.12
N ILE A 138 10.45 -3.55 -18.09
CA ILE A 138 10.70 -2.31 -17.35
C ILE A 138 10.60 -2.55 -15.84
N THR A 139 9.67 -3.39 -15.38
CA THR A 139 9.61 -3.84 -13.97
C THR A 139 10.92 -4.52 -13.56
N ASP A 140 11.46 -5.43 -14.37
CA ASP A 140 12.75 -6.09 -14.09
C ASP A 140 13.91 -5.09 -14.07
N TRP A 141 13.92 -4.13 -15.01
CA TRP A 141 14.90 -3.05 -15.00
C TRP A 141 14.82 -2.19 -13.72
N ALA A 142 13.62 -1.78 -13.31
CA ALA A 142 13.41 -0.99 -12.10
C ALA A 142 13.84 -1.77 -10.85
N LYS A 143 13.52 -3.06 -10.79
CA LYS A 143 13.92 -3.95 -9.70
C LYS A 143 15.44 -4.07 -9.57
N ASN A 144 16.16 -4.11 -10.70
CA ASN A 144 17.62 -4.08 -10.70
C ASN A 144 18.21 -2.74 -10.18
N GLN A 145 17.42 -1.66 -10.16
CA GLN A 145 17.76 -0.40 -9.50
C GLN A 145 17.29 -0.33 -8.02
N GLY A 146 16.69 -1.40 -7.50
CA GLY A 146 16.14 -1.45 -6.14
C GLY A 146 14.74 -0.85 -5.98
N VAL A 147 14.02 -0.61 -7.09
CA VAL A 147 12.68 0.00 -7.08
C VAL A 147 11.65 -1.02 -7.58
N GLU A 148 10.59 -1.24 -6.79
CA GLU A 148 9.46 -2.06 -7.22
C GLU A 148 8.47 -1.21 -8.02
N ALA A 149 8.36 -1.45 -9.33
CA ALA A 149 7.43 -0.78 -10.22
C ALA A 149 6.48 -1.78 -10.88
N ASN A 150 5.18 -1.62 -10.64
CA ASN A 150 4.13 -2.49 -11.13
C ASN A 150 3.29 -1.74 -12.16
N PHE A 151 3.12 -2.31 -13.36
CA PHE A 151 2.38 -1.69 -14.46
C PHE A 151 1.04 -2.38 -14.71
N PHE A 152 0.01 -1.58 -14.94
CA PHE A 152 -1.34 -2.05 -15.23
C PHE A 152 -1.86 -1.38 -16.50
N ILE A 153 -2.13 -2.18 -17.54
CA ILE A 153 -2.73 -1.67 -18.78
C ILE A 153 -4.20 -1.33 -18.52
N MET A 154 -4.56 -0.07 -18.73
CA MET A 154 -5.90 0.46 -18.46
C MET A 154 -6.56 0.95 -19.74
N ASP A 155 -7.69 0.33 -20.07
CA ASP A 155 -8.57 0.77 -21.15
C ASP A 155 -9.33 2.05 -20.74
N GLU A 156 -9.30 3.08 -21.57
CA GLU A 156 -10.01 4.36 -21.30
C GLU A 156 -11.52 4.20 -21.08
N GLN A 157 -12.15 3.14 -21.63
CA GLN A 157 -13.59 2.85 -21.49
C GLN A 157 -13.90 1.86 -20.35
N ARG A 158 -12.88 1.37 -19.62
CA ARG A 158 -13.01 0.30 -18.61
C ARG A 158 -14.11 0.58 -17.58
N PHE A 159 -14.17 1.81 -17.07
CA PHE A 159 -15.07 2.18 -15.98
C PHE A 159 -16.43 2.73 -16.44
N ARG A 160 -16.59 3.05 -17.73
CA ARG A 160 -17.85 3.60 -18.26
C ARG A 160 -18.96 2.56 -18.39
N HIS A 161 -18.61 1.29 -18.56
CA HIS A 161 -19.59 0.26 -18.90
C HIS A 161 -20.04 -0.61 -17.70
N ASN A 162 -19.67 -0.28 -16.46
CA ASN A 162 -19.90 -1.12 -15.26
C ASN A 162 -19.50 -2.60 -15.47
N ARG A 163 -18.62 -2.89 -16.44
CA ARG A 163 -18.15 -4.24 -16.74
C ARG A 163 -16.91 -4.49 -15.89
N SER A 164 -17.10 -5.28 -14.86
CA SER A 164 -16.04 -5.72 -13.98
C SER A 164 -15.22 -6.83 -14.65
N ASP A 165 -14.42 -6.51 -15.65
CA ASP A 165 -13.52 -7.51 -16.25
C ASP A 165 -12.51 -8.00 -15.20
N LYS A 166 -12.26 -9.31 -15.18
CA LYS A 166 -11.25 -9.90 -14.29
C LYS A 166 -9.90 -9.24 -14.58
N MET A 167 -9.28 -8.63 -13.56
CA MET A 167 -7.86 -8.30 -13.65
C MET A 167 -7.06 -9.60 -13.72
N THR A 168 -6.09 -9.69 -14.62
CA THR A 168 -5.05 -10.71 -14.60
C THR A 168 -4.04 -10.35 -13.50
N GLY A 169 -3.61 -11.33 -12.71
CA GLY A 169 -2.67 -11.16 -11.59
C GLY A 169 -3.27 -11.41 -10.20
N GLU A 170 -2.49 -11.12 -9.15
CA GLU A 170 -2.84 -11.39 -7.75
C GLU A 170 -4.10 -10.64 -7.26
N ASN A 171 -4.51 -9.56 -7.93
CA ASN A 171 -5.64 -8.74 -7.53
C ASN A 171 -6.96 -9.51 -7.64
N CYS A 172 -7.77 -9.50 -6.58
CA CYS A 172 -9.13 -10.04 -6.63
C CYS A 172 -9.94 -9.36 -7.74
N GLY A 173 -10.04 -10.04 -8.89
CA GLY A 173 -10.86 -9.65 -10.03
C GLY A 173 -12.28 -9.26 -9.62
N SER A 174 -12.90 -8.41 -10.44
CA SER A 174 -14.28 -7.89 -10.35
C SER A 174 -14.75 -7.23 -9.04
N SER A 175 -14.03 -7.33 -7.93
CA SER A 175 -14.52 -7.01 -6.58
C SER A 175 -14.08 -5.64 -6.03
N GLN A 176 -13.28 -4.89 -6.79
CA GLN A 176 -12.80 -3.54 -6.41
C GLN A 176 -12.82 -2.59 -7.61
N HIS A 177 -13.75 -2.74 -8.55
CA HIS A 177 -13.77 -1.94 -9.76
C HIS A 177 -13.89 -0.44 -9.45
N LEU A 178 -14.99 0.00 -8.84
CA LEU A 178 -15.22 1.41 -8.53
C LEU A 178 -14.45 1.88 -7.29
N LEU A 179 -14.13 0.98 -6.34
CA LEU A 179 -13.23 1.31 -5.24
C LEU A 179 -11.80 1.63 -5.71
N LEU A 180 -11.32 0.92 -6.73
CA LEU A 180 -10.04 1.24 -7.36
C LEU A 180 -10.11 2.59 -8.06
N LEU A 181 -11.21 2.91 -8.75
CA LEU A 181 -11.40 4.23 -9.35
C LEU A 181 -11.45 5.35 -8.30
N ASP A 182 -12.08 5.12 -7.14
CA ASP A 182 -12.05 6.06 -6.00
C ASP A 182 -10.62 6.32 -5.52
N GLU A 183 -9.81 5.26 -5.37
CA GLU A 183 -8.40 5.37 -5.01
C GLU A 183 -7.60 6.10 -6.10
N PHE A 184 -7.83 5.78 -7.37
CA PHE A 184 -7.16 6.42 -8.48
C PHE A 184 -7.48 7.92 -8.54
N TYR A 185 -8.75 8.32 -8.55
CA TYR A 185 -9.13 9.73 -8.66
C TYR A 185 -8.63 10.60 -7.52
N ARG A 186 -8.54 10.08 -6.29
CA ARG A 186 -7.99 10.86 -5.17
C ARG A 186 -6.46 10.95 -5.17
N SER A 187 -5.75 9.91 -5.66
CA SER A 187 -4.29 9.77 -5.48
C SER A 187 -3.45 9.87 -6.75
N ALA A 188 -4.06 9.87 -7.94
CA ALA A 188 -3.32 9.83 -9.19
C ALA A 188 -2.35 11.02 -9.35
N VAL A 189 -1.13 10.71 -9.78
CA VAL A 189 -0.10 11.65 -10.21
C VAL A 189 0.22 11.33 -11.67
N ARG A 190 -0.02 12.29 -12.56
CA ARG A 190 0.26 12.15 -13.99
C ARG A 190 1.76 12.27 -14.23
N LEU A 191 2.35 11.19 -14.75
CA LEU A 191 3.76 11.14 -15.15
C LEU A 191 3.96 11.71 -16.55
N ALA A 192 3.06 11.39 -17.47
CA ALA A 192 3.06 11.89 -18.85
C ALA A 192 1.69 11.70 -19.52
N GLY A 193 1.44 12.45 -20.59
CA GLY A 193 0.29 12.29 -21.47
C GLY A 193 -0.95 13.11 -21.13
N LYS A 194 -2.10 12.66 -21.67
CA LYS A 194 -3.40 13.33 -21.55
C LYS A 194 -3.79 13.53 -20.09
N ARG A 195 -4.62 14.54 -19.81
CA ARG A 195 -5.16 14.83 -18.45
C ARG A 195 -6.41 13.99 -18.16
N LEU A 196 -6.85 13.92 -16.90
CA LEU A 196 -8.11 13.26 -16.52
C LEU A 196 -9.29 14.25 -16.58
N LEU A 197 -10.29 13.98 -17.41
CA LEU A 197 -11.43 14.88 -17.61
C LEU A 197 -12.24 15.06 -16.32
N TRP A 198 -12.42 13.95 -15.59
CA TRP A 198 -13.20 13.92 -14.36
C TRP A 198 -12.78 15.01 -13.37
N GLN A 199 -11.48 15.35 -13.27
CA GLN A 199 -10.97 16.30 -12.28
C GLN A 199 -11.48 17.74 -12.46
N ILE A 200 -11.84 18.14 -13.69
CA ILE A 200 -12.34 19.50 -14.00
C ILE A 200 -13.86 19.59 -14.08
N VAL A 201 -14.57 18.48 -13.87
CA VAL A 201 -16.04 18.47 -13.74
C VAL A 201 -16.41 18.83 -12.29
N PRO A 202 -17.28 19.81 -12.01
CA PRO A 202 -17.67 20.14 -10.64
C PRO A 202 -18.33 18.96 -9.91
N PRO A 203 -18.10 18.78 -8.60
CA PRO A 203 -18.70 17.69 -7.83
C PRO A 203 -20.23 17.75 -7.76
N GLU A 204 -20.82 18.93 -7.94
CA GLU A 204 -22.27 19.12 -8.04
C GLU A 204 -22.86 18.56 -9.34
N MET A 205 -22.02 18.33 -10.36
CA MET A 205 -22.43 17.83 -11.68
C MET A 205 -22.22 16.32 -11.84
N GLU A 206 -21.87 15.58 -10.78
CA GLU A 206 -21.63 14.12 -10.88
C GLU A 206 -22.86 13.33 -11.32
N GLU A 207 -24.07 13.73 -10.90
CA GLU A 207 -25.31 13.05 -11.27
C GLU A 207 -25.68 13.24 -12.75
N CYS A 208 -25.26 14.35 -13.35
CA CYS A 208 -25.45 14.68 -14.77
C CYS A 208 -24.11 14.81 -15.52
N TYR A 209 -23.13 13.98 -15.12
CA TYR A 209 -21.76 14.04 -15.61
C TYR A 209 -21.67 14.00 -17.13
N GLU A 210 -22.39 13.06 -17.76
CA GLU A 210 -22.38 12.84 -19.20
C GLU A 210 -22.88 14.09 -19.95
N GLU A 211 -24.02 14.64 -19.53
CA GLU A 211 -24.60 15.85 -20.13
C GLU A 211 -23.67 17.06 -19.97
N TYR A 212 -23.02 17.20 -18.80
CA TYR A 212 -22.08 18.29 -18.55
C TYR A 212 -20.82 18.18 -19.44
N VAL A 213 -20.26 16.98 -19.57
CA VAL A 213 -19.11 16.71 -20.44
C VAL A 213 -19.46 16.98 -21.91
N GLU A 214 -20.62 16.51 -22.38
CA GLU A 214 -21.10 16.78 -23.75
C GLU A 214 -21.20 18.28 -24.02
N GLN A 215 -21.73 19.06 -23.06
CA GLN A 215 -21.80 20.52 -23.17
C GLN A 215 -20.41 21.17 -23.17
N LEU A 216 -19.46 20.67 -22.38
CA LEU A 216 -18.09 21.17 -22.39
C LEU A 216 -17.42 20.98 -23.77
N CYS A 217 -17.59 19.80 -24.37
CA CYS A 217 -17.04 19.50 -25.69
C CYS A 217 -17.77 20.29 -26.80
N ALA A 218 -19.10 20.27 -26.82
CA ALA A 218 -19.92 20.87 -27.88
C ALA A 218 -19.76 22.40 -27.93
N ASN A 219 -19.63 23.05 -26.78
CA ASN A 219 -19.37 24.49 -26.69
C ASN A 219 -17.90 24.86 -26.87
N GLN A 220 -17.02 23.89 -27.18
CA GLN A 220 -15.58 24.09 -27.39
C GLN A 220 -14.86 24.75 -26.20
N TYR A 221 -15.35 24.49 -24.97
CA TYR A 221 -14.66 24.95 -23.77
C TYR A 221 -13.40 24.12 -23.46
N ILE A 222 -13.38 22.88 -23.95
CA ILE A 222 -12.21 21.98 -23.97
C ILE A 222 -12.19 21.21 -25.29
N ASP A 223 -11.02 20.76 -25.71
CA ASP A 223 -10.89 19.71 -26.73
C ASP A 223 -10.86 18.35 -26.01
N CYS A 224 -11.95 17.61 -26.09
CA CYS A 224 -12.10 16.32 -25.40
C CYS A 224 -11.12 15.25 -25.91
N SER A 225 -10.48 15.44 -27.07
CA SER A 225 -9.42 14.53 -27.54
C SER A 225 -8.12 14.62 -26.72
N GLU A 226 -7.91 15.71 -25.96
CA GLU A 226 -6.74 15.89 -25.09
C GLU A 226 -6.90 15.27 -23.69
N TRP A 227 -8.03 14.61 -23.42
CA TRP A 227 -8.38 14.10 -22.11
C TRP A 227 -8.66 12.59 -22.13
N ILE A 228 -8.33 11.93 -21.03
CA ILE A 228 -8.81 10.58 -20.71
C ILE A 228 -10.03 10.75 -19.80
N ASP A 229 -11.12 10.06 -20.13
CA ASP A 229 -12.35 10.12 -19.36
C ASP A 229 -12.84 8.72 -18.98
N PHE A 230 -12.48 8.30 -17.77
CA PHE A 230 -12.95 7.06 -17.16
C PHE A 230 -14.41 7.13 -16.67
N GLY A 231 -15.08 8.30 -16.73
CA GLY A 231 -16.47 8.48 -16.38
C GLY A 231 -16.71 9.00 -14.96
N ARG A 232 -17.98 9.00 -14.54
CA ARG A 232 -18.42 9.49 -13.23
C ARG A 232 -18.15 8.51 -12.10
N LEU A 233 -18.10 9.02 -10.87
CA LEU A 233 -18.01 8.18 -9.67
C LEU A 233 -18.81 8.79 -8.50
N ASN A 234 -20.10 8.50 -8.45
CA ASN A 234 -21.00 8.97 -7.39
C ASN A 234 -21.44 7.87 -6.42
N ARG A 235 -21.41 6.60 -6.83
CA ARG A 235 -21.86 5.47 -6.00
C ARG A 235 -21.02 4.22 -6.24
N ILE A 236 -20.76 3.50 -5.16
CA ILE A 236 -20.12 2.19 -5.18
C ILE A 236 -21.16 1.12 -4.79
N PRO A 237 -21.32 0.04 -5.58
CA PRO A 237 -22.17 -1.09 -5.25
C PRO A 237 -21.76 -1.73 -3.93
N ALA A 238 -22.74 -2.23 -3.19
CA ALA A 238 -22.50 -2.73 -1.85
C ALA A 238 -21.60 -4.00 -1.86
N GLU A 239 -21.65 -4.76 -2.95
CA GLU A 239 -20.89 -5.96 -3.24
C GLU A 239 -19.37 -5.71 -3.25
N GLU A 240 -18.93 -4.54 -3.72
CA GLU A 240 -17.51 -4.20 -3.80
C GLU A 240 -16.89 -4.00 -2.42
N TYR A 241 -17.60 -3.43 -1.44
CA TYR A 241 -17.05 -3.21 -0.10
C TYR A 241 -16.64 -4.52 0.58
N PHE A 242 -17.43 -5.58 0.40
CA PHE A 242 -17.14 -6.87 1.00
C PHE A 242 -15.91 -7.54 0.36
N GLY A 243 -15.87 -7.61 -0.97
CA GLY A 243 -14.75 -8.22 -1.69
C GLY A 243 -13.45 -7.44 -1.48
N ALA A 244 -13.52 -6.11 -1.45
CA ALA A 244 -12.39 -5.25 -1.13
C ALA A 244 -11.79 -5.51 0.25
N ASN A 245 -12.63 -5.78 1.26
CA ASN A 245 -12.12 -5.98 2.61
C ASN A 245 -11.44 -7.34 2.78
N LEU A 246 -12.00 -8.40 2.17
CA LEU A 246 -11.32 -9.70 2.15
C LEU A 246 -9.89 -9.59 1.56
N TRP A 247 -9.72 -8.75 0.54
CA TRP A 247 -8.40 -8.45 -0.01
C TRP A 247 -7.50 -7.67 0.95
N GLN A 248 -8.02 -6.65 1.65
CA GLN A 248 -7.23 -5.93 2.66
C GLN A 248 -6.76 -6.85 3.79
N LEU A 249 -7.61 -7.78 4.21
CA LEU A 249 -7.24 -8.82 5.16
C LEU A 249 -6.15 -9.74 4.60
N TYR A 250 -6.23 -10.15 3.34
CA TYR A 250 -5.16 -10.94 2.72
C TYR A 250 -3.82 -10.17 2.68
N LYS A 251 -3.83 -8.92 2.22
CA LYS A 251 -2.63 -8.07 2.18
C LYS A 251 -2.09 -7.72 3.57
N SER A 252 -2.88 -7.88 4.63
CA SER A 252 -2.43 -7.63 6.00
C SER A 252 -1.38 -8.63 6.48
N ILE A 253 -1.27 -9.79 5.82
CA ILE A 253 -0.23 -10.80 6.07
C ILE A 253 1.16 -10.21 5.83
N ASP A 254 1.31 -9.30 4.86
CA ASP A 254 2.60 -8.72 4.50
C ASP A 254 2.73 -7.26 4.97
N SER A 255 1.63 -6.51 4.99
CA SER A 255 1.62 -5.06 5.23
C SER A 255 0.50 -4.64 6.20
N PRO A 256 0.61 -4.97 7.49
CA PRO A 256 -0.52 -4.87 8.41
C PRO A 256 -0.98 -3.44 8.70
N TYR A 257 -0.06 -2.46 8.77
CA TYR A 257 -0.42 -1.06 9.05
C TYR A 257 -1.25 -0.42 7.93
N LYS A 258 -0.85 -0.62 6.66
CA LYS A 258 -1.57 -0.15 5.47
C LYS A 258 -2.95 -0.83 5.39
N SER A 259 -2.99 -2.14 5.66
CA SER A 259 -4.24 -2.91 5.64
C SER A 259 -5.23 -2.49 6.72
N VAL A 260 -4.79 -2.20 7.95
CA VAL A 260 -5.70 -1.69 9.01
C VAL A 260 -6.34 -0.38 8.57
N LEU A 261 -5.55 0.58 8.06
CA LEU A 261 -6.08 1.86 7.57
C LEU A 261 -7.13 1.67 6.46
N LYS A 262 -6.82 0.84 5.47
CA LYS A 262 -7.72 0.58 4.34
C LYS A 262 -8.96 -0.24 4.74
N ALA A 263 -8.82 -1.22 5.63
CA ALA A 263 -9.95 -2.01 6.14
C ALA A 263 -10.93 -1.13 6.94
N THR A 264 -10.41 -0.27 7.83
CA THR A 264 -11.27 0.67 8.57
C THR A 264 -11.87 1.74 7.65
N LEU A 265 -11.21 2.13 6.56
CA LEU A 265 -11.81 2.99 5.54
C LEU A 265 -13.03 2.31 4.87
N LEU A 266 -12.91 1.04 4.49
CA LEU A 266 -14.03 0.28 3.91
C LEU A 266 -15.18 0.12 4.91
N GLU A 267 -14.85 -0.10 6.19
CA GLU A 267 -15.83 -0.12 7.27
C GLU A 267 -16.56 1.24 7.37
N ALA A 268 -15.83 2.36 7.36
CA ALA A 268 -16.42 3.70 7.34
C ALA A 268 -17.31 3.94 6.11
N TYR A 269 -16.89 3.47 4.92
CA TYR A 269 -17.69 3.56 3.70
C TYR A 269 -18.99 2.75 3.78
N SER A 270 -18.93 1.52 4.27
CA SER A 270 -20.11 0.66 4.46
C SER A 270 -21.06 1.18 5.54
N TRP A 271 -20.54 1.88 6.56
CA TRP A 271 -21.37 2.53 7.58
C TRP A 271 -22.21 3.68 7.02
N GLU A 272 -21.71 4.39 6.00
CA GLU A 272 -22.41 5.49 5.33
C GLU A 272 -23.34 5.03 4.20
N TYR A 273 -23.32 3.74 3.85
CA TYR A 273 -24.13 3.19 2.75
C TYR A 273 -25.65 3.34 3.03
N PRO A 274 -26.49 3.69 2.03
CA PRO A 274 -26.19 3.83 0.61
C PRO A 274 -25.65 5.20 0.16
N HIS A 275 -25.54 6.15 1.08
CA HIS A 275 -25.13 7.53 0.78
C HIS A 275 -23.66 7.78 1.16
N THR A 276 -22.79 6.86 0.76
CA THR A 276 -21.37 6.89 1.08
C THR A 276 -20.71 8.15 0.55
N GLN A 277 -20.00 8.89 1.41
CA GLN A 277 -19.21 10.05 1.01
C GLN A 277 -17.82 9.59 0.57
N LEU A 278 -17.64 9.39 -0.74
CA LEU A 278 -16.37 8.95 -1.32
C LEU A 278 -15.25 9.98 -1.12
N LEU A 279 -14.03 9.50 -0.88
CA LEU A 279 -12.85 10.35 -0.69
C LEU A 279 -12.43 11.06 -1.98
N SER A 280 -12.62 10.44 -3.15
CA SER A 280 -12.44 11.11 -4.45
C SER A 280 -13.31 12.37 -4.54
N ILE A 281 -14.59 12.28 -4.17
CA ILE A 281 -15.51 13.42 -4.18
C ILE A 281 -15.14 14.47 -3.12
N ASP A 282 -14.70 14.09 -1.92
CA ASP A 282 -14.18 15.06 -0.94
C ASP A 282 -12.96 15.79 -1.50
N THR A 283 -12.01 15.05 -2.09
CA THR A 283 -10.82 15.61 -2.73
C THR A 283 -11.20 16.59 -3.85
N LYS A 284 -12.19 16.21 -4.68
CA LYS A 284 -12.72 17.07 -5.73
C LYS A 284 -13.30 18.36 -5.17
N ARG A 285 -14.16 18.30 -4.14
CA ARG A 285 -14.73 19.50 -3.50
C ARG A 285 -13.64 20.45 -3.00
N ARG A 286 -12.59 19.93 -2.37
CA ARG A 286 -11.45 20.73 -1.88
C ARG A 286 -10.66 21.38 -3.02
N PHE A 287 -10.45 20.67 -4.13
CA PHE A 287 -9.83 21.23 -5.35
C PHE A 287 -10.61 22.41 -5.90
N PHE A 288 -11.94 22.30 -5.99
CA PHE A 288 -12.80 23.38 -6.47
C PHE A 288 -12.86 24.55 -5.48
N ALA A 289 -12.95 24.27 -4.18
CA ALA A 289 -12.92 25.27 -3.11
C ALA A 289 -11.59 26.02 -2.98
N HIS A 290 -10.54 25.56 -3.67
CA HIS A 290 -9.19 26.12 -3.58
C HIS A 290 -8.66 26.15 -2.14
N GLU A 291 -8.86 25.04 -1.41
CA GLU A 291 -8.36 24.93 -0.05
C GLU A 291 -6.84 25.14 0.01
N PRO A 292 -6.32 25.83 1.04
CA PRO A 292 -4.90 26.10 1.18
C PRO A 292 -4.09 24.83 1.35
N ASP A 293 -2.87 24.91 0.85
CA ASP A 293 -2.09 23.73 0.53
C ASP A 293 -0.95 23.53 1.54
N LEU A 294 -1.22 22.65 2.50
CA LEU A 294 -0.18 22.01 3.32
C LEU A 294 -0.30 20.49 3.18
N TYR A 295 -1.44 19.94 3.59
CA TYR A 295 -1.79 18.51 3.40
C TYR A 295 -3.31 18.30 3.22
N GLY A 296 -4.10 19.37 3.05
CA GLY A 296 -5.56 19.29 2.94
C GLY A 296 -6.04 18.44 1.75
N MET A 297 -5.21 18.31 0.71
CA MET A 297 -5.44 17.51 -0.49
C MET A 297 -4.69 16.18 -0.50
N ASP A 298 -4.01 15.83 0.60
CA ASP A 298 -3.22 14.59 0.71
C ASP A 298 -4.14 13.36 0.83
N ALA A 299 -3.94 12.39 -0.05
CA ALA A 299 -4.80 11.22 -0.18
C ALA A 299 -4.78 10.32 1.07
N TYR A 300 -3.66 10.25 1.80
CA TYR A 300 -3.54 9.44 3.02
C TYR A 300 -4.11 10.18 4.24
N TYR A 301 -3.89 11.48 4.32
CA TYR A 301 -4.50 12.32 5.35
C TYR A 301 -6.03 12.29 5.28
N LEU A 302 -6.62 12.44 4.09
CA LEU A 302 -8.07 12.40 3.94
C LEU A 302 -8.66 11.04 4.34
N MET A 303 -7.94 9.95 4.05
CA MET A 303 -8.27 8.62 4.56
C MET A 303 -8.26 8.57 6.09
N LEU A 304 -7.19 9.06 6.75
CA LEU A 304 -7.12 9.12 8.21
C LEU A 304 -8.24 9.99 8.80
N LYS A 305 -8.53 11.13 8.20
CA LYS A 305 -9.59 12.06 8.65
C LYS A 305 -10.97 11.39 8.58
N LYS A 306 -11.26 10.66 7.51
CA LYS A 306 -12.52 9.93 7.36
C LYS A 306 -12.65 8.80 8.37
N VAL A 307 -11.60 7.99 8.53
CA VAL A 307 -11.55 6.92 9.55
C VAL A 307 -11.70 7.49 10.96
N THR A 308 -11.03 8.62 11.25
CA THR A 308 -11.13 9.31 12.54
C THR A 308 -12.57 9.74 12.82
N ARG A 309 -13.27 10.36 11.85
CA ARG A 309 -14.68 10.74 12.00
C ARG A 309 -15.55 9.53 12.33
N TYR A 310 -15.37 8.45 11.58
CA TYR A 310 -16.13 7.22 11.76
C TYR A 310 -15.92 6.63 13.17
N LEU A 311 -14.67 6.42 13.59
CA LEU A 311 -14.35 5.81 14.89
C LEU A 311 -14.82 6.66 16.06
N LEU A 312 -14.75 8.00 15.96
CA LEU A 312 -15.31 8.90 16.95
C LEU A 312 -16.84 8.80 17.04
N GLN A 313 -17.53 8.69 15.90
CA GLN A 313 -18.99 8.58 15.87
C GLN A 313 -19.51 7.29 16.50
N ILE A 314 -18.75 6.19 16.38
CA ILE A 314 -19.10 4.91 17.02
C ILE A 314 -18.50 4.75 18.43
N GLY A 315 -17.73 5.73 18.92
CA GLY A 315 -17.11 5.71 20.25
C GLY A 315 -15.93 4.74 20.41
N ASP A 316 -15.27 4.34 19.33
CA ASP A 316 -14.18 3.36 19.35
C ASP A 316 -12.80 4.03 19.44
N HIS A 317 -12.47 4.49 20.64
CA HIS A 317 -11.21 5.18 20.92
C HIS A 317 -9.99 4.26 20.84
N THR A 318 -10.15 2.97 21.14
CA THR A 318 -9.07 1.99 21.07
C THR A 318 -8.59 1.79 19.64
N ARG A 319 -9.51 1.55 18.69
CA ARG A 319 -9.13 1.47 17.27
C ARG A 319 -8.68 2.81 16.73
N LEU A 320 -9.19 3.93 17.24
CA LEU A 320 -8.74 5.26 16.83
C LEU A 320 -7.25 5.48 17.12
N ASP A 321 -6.80 5.15 18.34
CA ASP A 321 -5.38 5.22 18.69
C ASP A 321 -4.54 4.28 17.83
N LEU A 322 -5.00 3.03 17.61
CA LEU A 322 -4.32 2.07 16.75
C LEU A 322 -4.16 2.60 15.31
N VAL A 323 -5.22 3.13 14.70
CA VAL A 323 -5.21 3.69 13.34
C VAL A 323 -4.21 4.85 13.26
N ARG A 324 -4.17 5.74 14.27
CA ARG A 324 -3.19 6.83 14.33
C ARG A 324 -1.76 6.31 14.43
N ARG A 325 -1.51 5.28 15.25
CA ARG A 325 -0.21 4.59 15.33
C ARG A 325 0.18 3.96 13.99
N CYS A 326 -0.74 3.27 13.33
CA CYS A 326 -0.52 2.69 11.99
C CYS A 326 -0.14 3.76 10.97
N PHE A 327 -0.87 4.88 10.96
CA PHE A 327 -0.61 6.02 10.08
C PHE A 327 0.77 6.62 10.34
N TYR A 328 1.08 6.92 11.61
CA TYR A 328 2.37 7.47 12.02
C TYR A 328 3.52 6.56 11.58
N LEU A 329 3.46 5.27 11.91
CA LEU A 329 4.49 4.30 11.54
C LEU A 329 4.65 4.13 10.02
N LYS A 330 3.56 4.28 9.24
CA LYS A 330 3.61 4.21 7.77
C LYS A 330 4.35 5.39 7.14
N THR A 331 4.47 6.53 7.82
CA THR A 331 5.19 7.71 7.30
C THR A 331 6.72 7.59 7.40
N HIS A 332 7.22 6.72 8.28
CA HIS A 332 8.64 6.57 8.64
C HIS A 332 9.31 7.84 9.21
N GLU A 333 8.58 8.94 9.41
CA GLU A 333 9.10 10.17 10.01
C GLU A 333 9.16 10.05 11.53
N LYS A 334 10.29 10.45 12.14
CA LYS A 334 10.54 10.29 13.57
C LYS A 334 10.53 11.64 14.28
N LEU A 335 9.41 11.97 14.93
CA LEU A 335 9.22 13.26 15.59
C LEU A 335 9.93 13.41 16.93
N SER A 336 10.26 12.31 17.62
CA SER A 336 11.02 12.34 18.88
C SER A 336 12.52 12.67 18.68
N ARG A 337 12.99 12.68 17.44
CA ARG A 337 14.38 12.97 17.05
C ARG A 337 14.44 14.30 16.31
N GLU A 338 15.62 14.92 16.28
CA GLU A 338 15.85 16.10 15.44
C GLU A 338 15.62 15.79 13.96
N ALA A 339 15.26 16.82 13.19
CA ALA A 339 15.04 16.67 11.76
C ALA A 339 16.34 16.17 11.10
N GLN A 340 16.25 15.02 10.43
CA GLN A 340 17.37 14.47 9.67
C GLN A 340 17.56 15.29 8.38
N VAL A 341 18.75 15.20 7.77
CA VAL A 341 19.06 15.88 6.49
C VAL A 341 18.06 15.50 5.39
N ASP A 342 17.56 14.26 5.41
CA ASP A 342 16.58 13.74 4.45
C ASP A 342 15.11 13.95 4.89
N SER A 343 14.87 14.69 5.98
CA SER A 343 13.52 14.98 6.46
C SER A 343 12.86 16.04 5.58
N VAL A 344 11.68 15.72 5.06
CA VAL A 344 10.88 16.64 4.25
C VAL A 344 10.08 17.57 5.16
N ALA A 345 10.41 18.87 5.12
CA ALA A 345 9.91 19.87 6.07
C ALA A 345 8.37 19.90 6.18
N TRP A 346 7.66 19.95 5.04
CA TRP A 346 6.18 20.01 5.03
C TRP A 346 5.55 18.75 5.64
N ARG A 347 6.15 17.57 5.40
CA ARG A 347 5.67 16.29 5.94
C ARG A 347 5.81 16.27 7.45
N ARG A 348 6.96 16.73 7.94
CA ARG A 348 7.25 16.79 9.36
C ARG A 348 6.32 17.78 10.08
N GLU A 349 6.14 18.98 9.52
CA GLU A 349 5.21 19.99 10.03
C GLU A 349 3.78 19.43 10.11
N ALA A 350 3.30 18.80 9.03
CA ALA A 350 1.99 18.16 8.99
C ALA A 350 1.81 17.13 10.11
N LEU A 351 2.79 16.24 10.30
CA LEU A 351 2.73 15.23 11.35
C LEU A 351 2.80 15.82 12.76
N GLN A 352 3.56 16.90 12.97
CA GLN A 352 3.60 17.60 14.25
C GLN A 352 2.23 18.18 14.61
N HIS A 353 1.55 18.83 13.67
CA HIS A 353 0.18 19.32 13.87
C HIS A 353 -0.77 18.18 14.25
N MET A 354 -0.74 17.07 13.50
CA MET A 354 -1.62 15.93 13.78
C MET A 354 -1.35 15.31 15.14
N VAL A 355 -0.08 15.10 15.52
CA VAL A 355 0.30 14.52 16.81
C VAL A 355 -0.12 15.41 17.98
N GLN A 356 -0.02 16.74 17.82
CA GLN A 356 -0.53 17.70 18.80
C GLN A 356 -2.05 17.57 18.98
N GLU A 357 -2.81 17.46 17.89
CA GLU A 357 -4.26 17.22 17.94
C GLU A 357 -4.62 15.90 18.62
N TRP A 358 -3.78 14.87 18.47
CA TRP A 358 -3.99 13.56 19.10
C TRP A 358 -3.65 13.54 20.59
N GLN A 359 -2.99 14.59 21.10
CA GLN A 359 -2.54 14.70 22.49
C GLN A 359 -1.60 13.57 22.93
N TRP A 360 -0.78 13.06 22.00
CA TRP A 360 0.23 12.09 22.35
C TRP A 360 1.35 12.72 23.16
N ASP A 361 1.81 11.98 24.17
CA ASP A 361 2.95 12.37 24.96
C ASP A 361 4.28 12.02 24.27
N THR A 362 5.37 12.57 24.81
CA THR A 362 6.72 12.28 24.30
C THR A 362 7.08 10.80 24.43
N ALA A 363 6.56 10.11 25.45
CA ALA A 363 6.82 8.68 25.65
C ALA A 363 6.26 7.82 24.50
N THR A 364 5.04 8.11 24.04
CA THR A 364 4.42 7.44 22.89
C THR A 364 5.25 7.66 21.61
N LEU A 365 5.71 8.89 21.35
CA LEU A 365 6.56 9.16 20.19
C LEU A 365 7.90 8.43 20.27
N GLN A 366 8.53 8.43 21.45
CA GLN A 366 9.79 7.70 21.67
C GLN A 366 9.60 6.19 21.48
N GLU A 367 8.50 5.62 21.96
CA GLU A 367 8.14 4.21 21.74
C GLU A 367 8.05 3.87 20.25
N LEU A 368 7.24 4.64 19.50
CA LEU A 368 7.01 4.42 18.06
C LEU A 368 8.28 4.66 17.22
N ASP A 369 9.05 5.70 17.51
CA ASP A 369 10.30 6.00 16.81
C ASP A 369 11.43 5.01 17.11
N ASN A 370 11.27 4.25 18.21
CA ASN A 370 12.16 3.17 18.60
C ASN A 370 11.75 1.81 18.01
N ARG A 371 10.82 1.76 17.04
CA ARG A 371 10.37 0.55 16.33
C ARG A 371 11.50 -0.39 15.92
N ARG A 372 12.65 0.13 15.48
CA ARG A 372 13.80 -0.70 15.06
C ARG A 372 14.32 -1.62 16.18
N HIS A 373 14.07 -1.27 17.44
CA HIS A 373 14.48 -2.03 18.61
C HIS A 373 13.30 -2.72 19.31
N TRP A 374 12.10 -2.76 18.70
CA TRP A 374 10.99 -3.52 19.23
C TRP A 374 11.30 -5.01 19.19
N LYS A 375 11.29 -5.64 20.37
CA LYS A 375 11.48 -7.07 20.55
C LYS A 375 10.15 -7.81 20.70
N VAL A 376 10.21 -9.13 20.83
CA VAL A 376 9.06 -10.03 20.68
C VAL A 376 7.89 -9.68 21.60
N GLU A 377 8.14 -9.20 22.82
CA GLU A 377 7.07 -8.81 23.75
C GLU A 377 6.25 -7.63 23.23
N GLN A 378 6.92 -6.60 22.71
CA GLN A 378 6.27 -5.44 22.10
C GLN A 378 5.57 -5.83 20.79
N VAL A 379 6.25 -6.61 19.95
CA VAL A 379 5.69 -7.07 18.68
C VAL A 379 4.46 -7.92 18.90
N LYS A 380 4.41 -8.76 19.94
CA LYS A 380 3.19 -9.49 20.32
C LYS A 380 2.03 -8.53 20.59
N ILE A 381 2.22 -7.49 21.41
CA ILE A 381 1.13 -6.54 21.73
C ILE A 381 0.60 -5.89 20.45
N VAL A 382 1.50 -5.40 19.60
CA VAL A 382 1.13 -4.74 18.35
C VAL A 382 0.46 -5.71 17.37
N HIS A 383 0.99 -6.93 17.24
CA HIS A 383 0.42 -7.97 16.38
C HIS A 383 -1.02 -8.30 16.75
N HIS A 384 -1.30 -8.52 18.04
CA HIS A 384 -2.66 -8.81 18.50
C HIS A 384 -3.59 -7.62 18.25
N ALA A 385 -3.16 -6.39 18.53
CA ALA A 385 -3.98 -5.20 18.28
C ALA A 385 -4.33 -5.02 16.79
N LEU A 386 -3.37 -5.24 15.90
CA LEU A 386 -3.58 -5.19 14.45
C LEU A 386 -4.56 -6.28 13.99
N LEU A 387 -4.36 -7.52 14.45
CA LEU A 387 -5.23 -8.65 14.13
C LEU A 387 -6.67 -8.42 14.60
N ASP A 388 -6.85 -8.00 15.85
CA ASP A 388 -8.16 -7.75 16.44
C ASP A 388 -8.92 -6.67 15.66
N ALA A 389 -8.24 -5.59 15.25
CA ALA A 389 -8.85 -4.54 14.45
C ALA A 389 -9.28 -5.02 13.05
N LEU A 390 -8.44 -5.80 12.37
CA LEU A 390 -8.76 -6.39 11.07
C LEU A 390 -9.94 -7.36 11.16
N MET A 391 -9.95 -8.24 12.18
CA MET A 391 -11.02 -9.20 12.40
C MET A 391 -12.33 -8.53 12.80
N LEU A 392 -12.27 -7.43 13.55
CA LEU A 392 -13.46 -6.63 13.87
C LEU A 392 -14.03 -5.96 12.62
N SER A 393 -13.19 -5.32 11.80
CA SER A 393 -13.60 -4.72 10.53
C SER A 393 -14.23 -5.77 9.58
N TYR A 394 -13.63 -6.96 9.51
CA TYR A 394 -14.19 -8.10 8.78
C TYR A 394 -15.56 -8.55 9.28
N ARG A 395 -15.72 -8.70 10.60
CA ARG A 395 -17.02 -9.06 11.20
C ARG A 395 -18.10 -8.01 10.88
N ASN A 396 -17.76 -6.72 10.96
CA ASN A 396 -18.69 -5.63 10.65
C ASN A 396 -19.12 -5.66 9.18
N LEU A 397 -18.19 -5.95 8.27
CA LEU A 397 -18.51 -6.09 6.84
C LEU A 397 -19.27 -7.37 6.49
N ILE A 398 -19.08 -8.48 7.21
CA ILE A 398 -19.98 -9.65 7.10
C ILE A 398 -21.40 -9.27 7.52
N GLN A 399 -21.55 -8.55 8.63
CA GLN A 399 -22.87 -8.11 9.08
C GLN A 399 -23.53 -7.17 8.08
N PHE A 400 -22.78 -6.24 7.52
CA PHE A 400 -23.22 -5.38 6.41
C PHE A 400 -23.68 -6.22 5.21
N ALA A 401 -22.86 -7.18 4.76
CA ALA A 401 -23.18 -8.06 3.63
C ALA A 401 -24.49 -8.82 3.84
N ARG A 402 -24.74 -9.31 5.06
CA ARG A 402 -26.00 -10.00 5.41
C ARG A 402 -27.20 -9.06 5.47
N ARG A 403 -27.05 -7.82 5.94
CA ARG A 403 -28.15 -6.84 6.02
C ARG A 403 -28.63 -6.37 4.65
N HIS A 404 -27.78 -6.46 3.64
CA HIS A 404 -28.06 -6.00 2.27
C HIS A 404 -28.15 -7.14 1.25
N ASP A 405 -28.27 -8.40 1.70
CA ASP A 405 -28.41 -9.59 0.85
C ASP A 405 -27.31 -9.76 -0.23
N ILE A 406 -26.09 -9.30 0.07
CA ILE A 406 -24.94 -9.29 -0.84
C ILE A 406 -24.29 -10.68 -0.98
N THR A 407 -24.56 -11.61 -0.06
CA THR A 407 -23.90 -12.92 -0.01
C THR A 407 -24.10 -13.79 -1.25
N SER A 408 -25.13 -13.53 -2.06
CA SER A 408 -25.36 -14.21 -3.34
C SER A 408 -24.54 -13.66 -4.50
N ALA A 409 -23.97 -12.45 -4.38
CA ALA A 409 -23.29 -11.74 -5.46
C ALA A 409 -21.78 -12.01 -5.54
N ILE A 410 -21.18 -12.59 -4.50
CA ILE A 410 -19.75 -12.89 -4.46
C ILE A 410 -19.54 -14.38 -4.67
N SER A 411 -18.59 -14.73 -5.54
CA SER A 411 -18.20 -16.12 -5.79
C SER A 411 -17.90 -16.84 -4.46
N PRO A 412 -18.64 -17.91 -4.12
CA PRO A 412 -18.35 -18.72 -2.94
C PRO A 412 -16.92 -19.28 -2.94
N GLN A 413 -16.34 -19.46 -4.13
CA GLN A 413 -14.97 -19.92 -4.30
C GLN A 413 -13.94 -18.86 -3.87
N ASP A 414 -14.14 -17.58 -4.20
CA ASP A 414 -13.23 -16.50 -3.83
C ASP A 414 -13.26 -16.25 -2.32
N ILE A 415 -14.46 -16.28 -1.73
CA ILE A 415 -14.61 -16.24 -0.27
C ILE A 415 -13.89 -17.43 0.37
N SER A 416 -14.05 -18.64 -0.17
CA SER A 416 -13.42 -19.83 0.39
C SER A 416 -11.89 -19.79 0.30
N ILE A 417 -11.32 -19.33 -0.81
CA ILE A 417 -9.87 -19.19 -0.98
C ILE A 417 -9.31 -18.17 0.00
N LEU A 418 -9.92 -16.97 0.06
CA LEU A 418 -9.46 -15.90 0.95
C LEU A 418 -9.63 -16.29 2.42
N ALA A 419 -10.78 -16.86 2.80
CA ALA A 419 -11.00 -17.36 4.15
C ALA A 419 -9.97 -18.43 4.54
N ARG A 420 -9.68 -19.41 3.66
CA ARG A 420 -8.64 -20.43 3.93
C ARG A 420 -7.26 -19.82 4.10
N LYS A 421 -6.90 -18.82 3.30
CA LYS A 421 -5.63 -18.09 3.46
C LYS A 421 -5.57 -17.37 4.81
N LEU A 422 -6.67 -16.75 5.24
CA LEU A 422 -6.75 -16.10 6.55
C LEU A 422 -6.67 -17.10 7.71
N TYR A 423 -7.36 -18.25 7.63
CA TYR A 423 -7.21 -19.32 8.63
C TYR A 423 -5.77 -19.86 8.64
N ALA A 424 -5.16 -20.08 7.47
CA ALA A 424 -3.78 -20.51 7.37
C ALA A 424 -2.79 -19.49 7.96
N ALA A 425 -3.03 -18.19 7.84
CA ALA A 425 -2.16 -17.16 8.42
C ALA A 425 -2.40 -16.93 9.93
N PHE A 426 -3.66 -16.81 10.34
CA PHE A 426 -4.02 -16.24 11.64
C PHE A 426 -4.62 -17.23 12.65
N GLU A 427 -5.14 -18.37 12.20
CA GLU A 427 -5.71 -19.36 13.11
C GLU A 427 -4.64 -19.96 14.01
N VAL A 428 -4.90 -20.02 15.31
CA VAL A 428 -4.02 -20.68 16.28
C VAL A 428 -4.50 -22.10 16.50
N LEU A 429 -3.71 -23.08 16.06
CA LEU A 429 -4.00 -24.51 16.22
C LEU A 429 -2.93 -25.21 17.07
N PRO A 430 -3.28 -26.29 17.78
CA PRO A 430 -2.30 -27.17 18.42
C PRO A 430 -1.25 -27.62 17.39
N GLY A 431 0.04 -27.47 17.71
CA GLY A 431 1.14 -27.82 16.79
C GLY A 431 1.50 -26.76 15.74
N LYS A 432 0.59 -25.88 15.32
CA LYS A 432 0.90 -24.82 14.33
C LYS A 432 1.83 -23.76 14.92
N VAL A 433 2.85 -23.36 14.15
CA VAL A 433 3.74 -22.24 14.50
C VAL A 433 3.10 -20.94 14.03
N THR A 434 2.81 -20.04 14.98
CA THR A 434 2.29 -18.71 14.69
C THR A 434 3.43 -17.77 14.31
N LEU A 435 3.28 -17.05 13.20
CA LEU A 435 4.18 -15.99 12.76
C LEU A 435 3.67 -14.64 13.29
N LEU A 436 4.51 -13.95 14.05
CA LEU A 436 4.16 -12.75 14.80
C LEU A 436 4.66 -11.47 14.16
N ASN A 437 5.65 -11.55 13.28
CA ASN A 437 6.32 -10.37 12.73
C ASN A 437 6.12 -10.22 11.22
N PRO A 438 4.89 -9.99 10.73
CA PRO A 438 4.63 -9.58 9.36
C PRO A 438 5.08 -8.13 9.16
N GLN A 439 6.40 -7.90 9.21
CA GLN A 439 7.01 -6.58 9.09
C GLN A 439 6.55 -5.58 10.18
N ILE A 440 6.38 -6.02 11.42
CA ILE A 440 6.07 -5.12 12.56
C ILE A 440 7.35 -4.48 13.12
N SER A 441 8.41 -5.27 13.26
CA SER A 441 9.76 -4.84 13.65
C SER A 441 10.78 -5.37 12.63
N PRO A 442 11.83 -4.61 12.31
CA PRO A 442 12.88 -5.10 11.42
C PRO A 442 13.78 -6.15 12.08
N ASP A 443 13.83 -6.23 13.42
CA ASP A 443 14.74 -7.13 14.12
C ASP A 443 14.17 -7.68 15.45
N LEU A 444 13.89 -8.98 15.47
CA LEU A 444 13.47 -9.72 16.66
C LEU A 444 14.57 -10.54 17.33
N HIS A 445 15.82 -10.47 16.85
CA HIS A 445 16.95 -11.22 17.40
C HIS A 445 17.10 -10.97 18.91
N GLU A 446 17.32 -12.04 19.66
CA GLU A 446 17.71 -11.99 21.06
C GLU A 446 19.12 -12.58 21.22
N THR A 447 19.96 -11.92 22.03
CA THR A 447 21.35 -12.37 22.27
C THR A 447 21.39 -13.69 23.03
N ASP A 448 20.48 -13.90 23.96
CA ASP A 448 20.39 -15.10 24.78
C ASP A 448 18.95 -15.63 24.78
N LEU A 449 18.80 -16.92 24.52
CA LEU A 449 17.53 -17.63 24.66
C LEU A 449 17.71 -18.88 25.53
N THR A 450 16.93 -18.98 26.60
CA THR A 450 16.96 -20.10 27.53
C THR A 450 15.66 -20.89 27.48
N PHE A 451 15.75 -22.19 27.20
CA PHE A 451 14.65 -23.14 27.18
C PHE A 451 14.62 -23.92 28.50
N ILE A 452 13.57 -23.74 29.30
CA ILE A 452 13.44 -24.40 30.61
C ILE A 452 12.33 -25.43 30.59
N GLU A 453 12.66 -26.66 30.95
CA GLU A 453 11.69 -27.73 31.18
C GLU A 453 11.04 -27.59 32.56
N VAL A 454 9.71 -27.58 32.58
CA VAL A 454 8.89 -27.65 33.80
C VAL A 454 8.23 -29.02 33.87
N PRO A 455 8.58 -29.87 34.85
CA PRO A 455 7.98 -31.19 35.01
C PRO A 455 6.56 -31.11 35.60
N THR A 456 5.82 -32.22 35.50
CA THR A 456 4.47 -32.35 36.09
C THR A 456 4.50 -32.17 37.61
N GLY A 457 3.39 -31.70 38.18
CA GLY A 457 3.26 -31.50 39.63
C GLY A 457 3.95 -30.25 40.19
N ARG A 458 4.34 -29.30 39.32
CA ARG A 458 4.81 -27.96 39.70
C ARG A 458 3.67 -26.94 39.64
N ILE A 459 3.93 -25.73 40.14
CA ILE A 459 2.98 -24.60 40.10
C ILE A 459 2.69 -24.17 38.66
N ASN A 460 3.73 -24.15 37.82
CA ASN A 460 3.60 -23.83 36.40
C ASN A 460 3.17 -25.07 35.60
N PRO A 461 2.34 -24.93 34.56
CA PRO A 461 1.98 -26.01 33.65
C PRO A 461 3.19 -26.78 33.12
N PHE A 462 3.03 -28.09 32.94
CA PHE A 462 4.04 -28.95 32.34
C PHE A 462 4.42 -28.45 30.92
N GLY A 463 5.71 -28.57 30.58
CA GLY A 463 6.22 -28.27 29.25
C GLY A 463 7.47 -27.41 29.27
N TRP A 464 7.73 -26.75 28.14
CA TRP A 464 8.90 -25.92 27.90
C TRP A 464 8.54 -24.44 27.89
N TYR A 465 9.43 -23.64 28.48
CA TYR A 465 9.29 -22.19 28.60
C TYR A 465 10.53 -21.51 28.01
N LEU A 466 10.31 -20.51 27.17
CA LEU A 466 11.38 -19.73 26.54
C LEU A 466 11.59 -18.41 27.28
N TYR A 467 12.83 -18.08 27.61
CA TYR A 467 13.21 -16.80 28.22
C TYR A 467 14.31 -16.11 27.41
N LYS A 468 14.31 -14.77 27.37
CA LYS A 468 15.36 -13.95 26.72
C LYS A 468 16.52 -13.56 27.63
N GLN A 469 16.86 -14.43 28.58
CA GLN A 469 17.92 -14.20 29.55
C GLN A 469 18.77 -15.46 29.64
N PRO A 470 20.09 -15.33 29.89
CA PRO A 470 20.91 -16.50 30.21
C PRO A 470 20.43 -17.16 31.52
N PRO A 471 20.78 -18.43 31.77
CA PRO A 471 20.34 -19.20 32.94
C PRO A 471 21.06 -18.78 34.24
N ILE A 472 21.06 -17.47 34.53
CA ILE A 472 21.65 -16.85 35.72
C ILE A 472 20.50 -16.46 36.65
N ALA A 473 20.44 -17.07 37.84
CA ALA A 473 19.31 -16.93 38.77
C ALA A 473 18.88 -15.47 39.02
N GLN A 474 19.84 -14.56 39.22
CA GLN A 474 19.57 -13.12 39.43
C GLN A 474 18.93 -12.44 38.22
N ARG A 475 19.27 -12.86 37.00
CA ARG A 475 18.70 -12.30 35.76
C ARG A 475 17.35 -12.90 35.41
N MET A 476 17.11 -14.15 35.80
CA MET A 476 15.84 -14.85 35.55
C MET A 476 14.74 -14.49 36.55
N MET A 477 15.10 -14.07 37.76
CA MET A 477 14.14 -13.74 38.81
C MET A 477 13.20 -12.61 38.34
N GLY A 478 11.89 -12.86 38.40
CA GLY A 478 10.85 -11.90 38.00
C GLY A 478 10.65 -11.74 36.49
N GLN A 479 11.42 -12.44 35.65
CA GLN A 479 11.25 -12.39 34.20
C GLN A 479 10.01 -13.16 33.76
N ARG A 480 9.31 -12.63 32.75
CA ARG A 480 8.25 -13.34 32.07
C ARG A 480 8.85 -14.23 30.99
N TYR A 481 8.26 -15.41 30.79
CA TYR A 481 8.59 -16.22 29.64
C TYR A 481 8.04 -15.55 28.37
N LEU A 482 8.76 -15.71 27.27
CA LEU A 482 8.34 -15.25 25.95
C LEU A 482 7.22 -16.12 25.40
N GLU A 483 7.36 -17.44 25.45
CA GLU A 483 6.41 -18.41 24.91
C GLU A 483 6.50 -19.73 25.69
N GLN A 484 5.40 -20.50 25.67
CA GLN A 484 5.32 -21.80 26.35
C GLN A 484 4.69 -22.84 25.42
N ASN A 485 5.23 -24.05 25.45
CA ASN A 485 4.62 -25.19 24.77
C ASN A 485 5.02 -26.53 25.40
N GLU A 486 4.14 -27.54 25.31
CA GLU A 486 4.47 -28.90 25.74
C GLU A 486 5.66 -29.50 24.96
N TYR A 487 5.79 -29.15 23.68
CA TYR A 487 6.83 -29.66 22.79
C TYR A 487 7.95 -28.64 22.57
N LEU A 488 9.19 -29.03 22.90
CA LEU A 488 10.38 -28.22 22.65
C LEU A 488 10.56 -27.88 21.17
N SER A 489 10.30 -28.84 20.27
CA SER A 489 10.45 -28.66 18.82
C SER A 489 9.57 -27.53 18.29
N LYS A 490 8.32 -27.44 18.75
CA LYS A 490 7.42 -26.33 18.40
C LYS A 490 7.96 -24.99 18.92
N LEU A 491 8.47 -24.96 20.15
CA LEU A 491 9.00 -23.74 20.76
C LEU A 491 10.27 -23.24 20.04
N VAL A 492 11.14 -24.17 19.62
CA VAL A 492 12.32 -23.85 18.80
C VAL A 492 11.91 -23.37 17.42
N ALA A 493 11.02 -24.09 16.72
CA ALA A 493 10.52 -23.69 15.43
C ALA A 493 9.86 -22.30 15.50
N TRP A 494 9.07 -22.04 16.54
CA TRP A 494 8.46 -20.73 16.77
C TRP A 494 9.51 -19.63 16.97
N ALA A 495 10.54 -19.86 17.76
CA ALA A 495 11.61 -18.87 17.97
C ALA A 495 12.43 -18.63 16.68
N PHE A 496 12.66 -19.68 15.90
CA PHE A 496 13.38 -19.62 14.64
C PHE A 496 12.60 -18.88 13.54
N PHE A 497 11.36 -19.31 13.23
CA PHE A 497 10.55 -18.70 12.18
C PHE A 497 10.10 -17.26 12.50
N ASN A 498 10.14 -16.86 13.78
CA ASN A 498 9.94 -15.46 14.17
C ASN A 498 11.25 -14.64 14.24
N GLY A 499 12.40 -15.22 13.91
CA GLY A 499 13.68 -14.51 13.83
C GLY A 499 14.31 -14.16 15.18
N LEU A 500 13.90 -14.82 16.27
CA LEU A 500 14.55 -14.65 17.58
C LEU A 500 15.90 -15.38 17.63
N ILE A 501 15.98 -16.55 16.96
CA ILE A 501 17.20 -17.33 16.83
C ILE A 501 17.92 -16.94 15.53
N THR A 502 19.12 -16.41 15.65
CA THR A 502 20.03 -16.18 14.52
C THR A 502 21.35 -16.91 14.76
N GLU A 503 22.32 -16.76 13.86
CA GLU A 503 23.68 -17.29 14.04
C GLU A 503 24.40 -16.72 15.28
N SER A 504 24.05 -15.51 15.69
CA SER A 504 24.64 -14.83 16.85
C SER A 504 23.93 -15.10 18.18
N THR A 505 22.83 -15.86 18.18
CA THR A 505 22.05 -16.15 19.38
C THR A 505 22.72 -17.24 20.21
N ASN A 506 22.99 -16.96 21.49
CA ASN A 506 23.40 -17.96 22.46
C ASN A 506 22.19 -18.73 22.96
N LEU A 507 22.19 -20.05 22.77
CA LEU A 507 21.11 -20.92 23.20
C LEU A 507 21.49 -21.64 24.50
N HIS A 508 20.55 -21.67 25.43
CA HIS A 508 20.72 -22.34 26.71
C HIS A 508 19.54 -23.28 26.94
N SER A 509 19.77 -24.38 27.65
CA SER A 509 18.69 -25.28 28.06
C SER A 509 18.83 -25.69 29.53
N VAL A 510 17.70 -25.80 30.22
CA VAL A 510 17.62 -26.31 31.59
C VAL A 510 16.68 -27.51 31.55
N VAL A 511 17.28 -28.68 31.34
CA VAL A 511 16.61 -29.97 31.26
C VAL A 511 16.54 -30.59 32.66
N ARG A 512 15.40 -31.17 33.01
CA ARG A 512 15.19 -31.83 34.32
C ARG A 512 14.86 -33.30 34.16
N CYS A 513 13.94 -33.64 33.28
CA CYS A 513 13.39 -34.98 33.14
C CYS A 513 13.43 -35.48 31.69
N ALA A 514 13.44 -34.59 30.69
CA ALA A 514 13.50 -34.98 29.30
C ALA A 514 14.85 -35.63 28.94
N GLN A 515 14.82 -36.63 28.06
CA GLN A 515 16.01 -37.17 27.39
C GLN A 515 16.44 -36.22 26.27
N LEU A 516 16.88 -35.01 26.65
CA LEU A 516 17.41 -34.01 25.72
C LEU A 516 18.94 -34.07 25.74
N ASP A 517 19.51 -34.36 24.58
CA ASP A 517 20.93 -34.20 24.32
C ASP A 517 21.17 -32.78 23.76
N LEU A 518 22.12 -32.04 24.35
CA LEU A 518 22.47 -30.69 23.93
C LEU A 518 22.90 -30.67 22.46
N ASP A 519 23.66 -31.67 22.01
CA ASP A 519 24.11 -31.76 20.63
C ASP A 519 22.93 -31.94 19.66
N LYS A 520 21.92 -32.75 20.05
CA LYS A 520 20.69 -32.90 19.27
C LYS A 520 19.83 -31.65 19.25
N PHE A 521 19.80 -30.90 20.36
CA PHE A 521 19.10 -29.61 20.42
C PHE A 521 19.73 -28.59 19.48
N TYR A 522 21.06 -28.48 19.48
CA TYR A 522 21.78 -27.63 18.52
C TYR A 522 21.62 -28.13 17.07
N GLN A 523 21.66 -29.44 16.84
CA GLN A 523 21.39 -30.02 15.52
C GLN A 523 19.99 -29.66 15.03
N MET A 524 18.96 -29.76 15.87
CA MET A 524 17.59 -29.38 15.49
C MET A 524 17.49 -27.91 15.07
N VAL A 525 18.20 -27.00 15.75
CA VAL A 525 18.26 -25.59 15.34
C VAL A 525 19.02 -25.44 14.03
N SER A 526 20.11 -26.19 13.84
CA SER A 526 20.89 -26.18 12.61
C SER A 526 20.12 -26.74 11.42
N ASP A 527 19.24 -27.73 11.61
CA ASP A 527 18.44 -28.34 10.55
C ASP A 527 17.32 -27.41 10.05
N LEU A 528 16.97 -26.38 10.83
CA LEU A 528 16.00 -25.35 10.43
C LEU A 528 16.64 -24.19 9.67
N ARG A 529 17.95 -23.98 9.82
CA ARG A 529 18.74 -22.99 9.06
C ARG A 529 18.98 -23.48 7.64
#